data_AF-A0A0X1U8M9-F1
#
_entry.id   AF-A0A0X1U8M9-F1
#
_cell.length_a   1.000
_cell.length_b   1.000
_cell.length_c   1.000
_cell.angle_alpha   90.00
_cell.angle_beta   90.00
_cell.angle_gamma   90.00
#
_symmetry.space_group_name_H-M   'P 1'
#
loop_
_entity.id
_entity.type
_entity.pdbx_description
1 polymer ?
#
loop_
_entity_poly.entity_id
_entity_poly.type
_entity_poly.pdbx_seq_one_letter_code
_entity_poly.pdbx_strand_id
1 'polypeptide(L)' 'MTYSCEDCGFLFCRVGAAKECPSCEKNNIRSATEDEIGWLQKLLEQGKPTLRIKEGQTL' A
#
# COMPACT_ATOMS: atom_id res chain seq x y z
N MET A 1 -1.15 2.54 9.47
CA MET A 1 0.23 2.07 9.32
C MET A 1 0.50 1.80 7.84
N THR A 2 1.71 2.02 7.38
CA THR A 2 2.11 1.75 5.99
C THR A 2 2.78 0.39 5.91
N TYR A 3 2.40 -0.39 4.92
CA TYR A 3 2.86 -1.75 4.70
C TYR A 3 3.48 -1.87 3.31
N SER A 4 4.54 -2.68 3.24
CA SER A 4 5.21 -3.08 2.01
C SER A 4 5.04 -4.57 1.83
N CYS A 5 4.56 -5.01 0.67
CA CYS A 5 4.53 -6.41 0.32
C CYS A 5 5.89 -6.84 -0.26
N GLU A 6 6.49 -7.88 0.30
CA GLU A 6 7.79 -8.38 -0.16
C GLU A 6 7.68 -9.22 -1.44
N ASP A 7 6.49 -9.78 -1.72
CA ASP A 7 6.25 -10.59 -2.90
C ASP A 7 6.04 -9.75 -4.17
N CYS A 8 5.30 -8.65 -4.07
CA CYS A 8 4.92 -7.83 -5.24
C CYS A 8 5.43 -6.38 -5.18
N GLY A 9 6.09 -5.98 -4.09
CA GLY A 9 6.58 -4.61 -3.90
C GLY A 9 5.46 -3.58 -3.68
N PHE A 10 4.21 -4.02 -3.51
CA PHE A 10 3.08 -3.10 -3.36
C PHE A 10 3.13 -2.40 -2.01
N LEU A 11 3.05 -1.07 -2.05
CA LEU A 11 3.14 -0.20 -0.89
C LEU A 11 1.79 0.45 -0.62
N PHE A 12 1.24 0.26 0.58
CA PHE A 12 -0.11 0.70 0.90
C PHE A 12 -0.29 1.16 2.34
N CYS A 13 -1.21 2.10 2.55
CA CYS A 13 -1.60 2.57 3.87
C CYS A 13 -2.91 1.91 4.29
N ARG A 14 -2.96 1.34 5.51
CA ARG A 14 -4.19 0.81 6.11
C ARG A 14 -4.36 1.33 7.54
N VAL A 15 -5.61 1.57 7.93
CA VAL A 15 -5.96 1.82 9.34
C VAL A 15 -6.10 0.46 10.04
N GLY A 16 -5.35 0.26 11.13
CA GLY A 16 -5.27 -1.02 11.83
C GLY A 16 -4.27 -2.01 11.23
N ALA A 17 -4.25 -3.23 11.78
CA ALA A 17 -3.35 -4.29 11.36
C ALA A 17 -3.80 -4.90 10.02
N ALA A 18 -2.92 -4.91 9.02
CA ALA A 18 -3.11 -5.69 7.80
C ALA A 18 -2.57 -7.11 8.01
N LYS A 19 -3.28 -8.12 7.47
CA LYS A 19 -2.84 -9.53 7.46
C LYS A 19 -2.38 -10.01 6.08
N GLU A 20 -2.75 -9.28 5.04
CA GLU A 20 -2.53 -9.65 3.64
C GLU A 20 -2.34 -8.40 2.78
N CYS A 21 -1.62 -8.59 1.68
CA CYS A 21 -1.44 -7.58 0.64
C CYS A 21 -2.74 -7.46 -0.17
N PRO A 22 -3.32 -6.26 -0.29
CA PRO A 22 -4.56 -6.08 -1.04
C PRO A 22 -4.38 -6.16 -2.57
N SER A 23 -3.15 -6.29 -3.06
CA SER A 23 -2.84 -6.37 -4.50
C SER A 23 -2.61 -7.81 -4.97
N CYS A 24 -1.92 -8.63 -4.19
CA CYS A 24 -1.57 -10.01 -4.56
C CYS A 24 -2.14 -11.08 -3.61
N GLU A 25 -2.89 -10.66 -2.58
CA GLU A 25 -3.58 -11.52 -1.60
C GLU A 25 -2.62 -12.40 -0.77
N LYS A 26 -1.31 -12.17 -0.86
CA LYS A 26 -0.29 -12.86 -0.06
C LYS A 26 -0.10 -12.21 1.30
N ASN A 27 0.30 -13.00 2.27
CA ASN A 27 0.53 -12.58 3.65
C ASN A 27 1.98 -12.14 3.95
N ASN A 28 2.86 -12.15 2.94
CA ASN A 28 4.22 -11.62 3.03
C ASN A 28 4.22 -10.08 2.96
N ILE A 29 3.74 -9.46 4.04
CA ILE A 29 3.74 -8.01 4.24
C ILE A 29 4.55 -7.66 5.49
N ARG A 30 5.31 -6.58 5.37
CA ARG A 30 6.07 -5.99 6.48
C ARG A 30 5.68 -4.53 6.66
N SER A 31 6.06 -3.95 7.79
CA SER A 31 6.03 -2.50 7.96
C SER A 31 6.94 -1.85 6.93
N ALA A 32 6.45 -0.78 6.31
CA ALA A 32 7.25 0.02 5.40
C ALA A 32 8.39 0.75 6.15
N THR A 33 9.54 0.92 5.50
CA THR A 33 10.63 1.74 6.04
C THR A 33 10.28 3.22 5.98
N GLU A 34 11.01 4.06 6.70
CA GLU A 34 10.81 5.52 6.67
C GLU A 34 10.97 6.10 5.26
N ASP A 35 11.90 5.55 4.47
CA ASP A 35 12.12 5.97 3.07
C ASP A 35 10.92 5.59 2.19
N GLU A 36 10.42 4.36 2.29
CA GLU A 36 9.21 3.91 1.58
C GLU A 36 7.99 4.75 1.99
N ILE A 37 7.83 5.05 3.28
CA ILE A 37 6.75 5.90 3.79
C ILE A 37 6.86 7.31 3.20
N GLY A 38 8.05 7.89 3.19
CA GLY A 38 8.30 9.22 2.61
C GLY A 38 8.02 9.25 1.11
N TRP A 39 8.40 8.20 0.39
CA TRP A 39 8.09 8.05 -1.04
C TRP A 39 6.58 7.97 -1.28
N LEU A 40 5.86 7.16 -0.50
CA LEU A 40 4.40 7.04 -0.61
C LEU A 40 3.70 8.36 -0.31
N GLN A 41 4.10 9.07 0.74
CA GLN A 41 3.53 10.36 1.10
C GLN A 41 3.72 11.38 -0.03
N LYS A 42 4.94 11.49 -0.59
CA LYS A 42 5.20 12.35 -1.75
C LYS A 42 4.32 12.00 -2.95
N LEU A 43 4.09 10.72 -3.23
CA LEU A 43 3.22 10.30 -4.33
C LEU A 43 1.75 10.70 -4.09
N LEU A 44 1.27 10.52 -2.85
CA LEU A 44 -0.08 10.91 -2.46
C LEU A 44 -0.28 12.43 -2.52
N GLU A 45 0.70 13.22 -2.08
CA GLU A 45 0.69 14.68 -2.17
C GLU A 45 0.70 15.18 -3.62
N GLN A 46 1.44 14.49 -4.50
CA GLN A 46 1.48 14.81 -5.93
C GLN A 46 0.20 14.45 -6.69
N GLY A 47 -0.83 13.89 -6.02
CA GLY A 47 -2.08 13.48 -6.66
C GLY A 47 -1.89 12.39 -7.71
N LYS A 48 -0.70 11.76 -7.78
CA LYS A 48 -0.49 10.60 -8.63
C LYS A 48 -1.25 9.44 -7.99
N PRO A 49 -2.21 8.84 -8.70
CA PRO A 49 -3.00 7.75 -8.15
C PRO A 49 -2.11 6.51 -8.09
N THR A 50 -1.27 6.40 -7.07
CA THR A 50 -0.84 5.08 -6.61
C THR A 50 -2.07 4.44 -6.00
N LEU A 51 -2.83 3.78 -6.86
CA LEU A 51 -3.99 2.94 -6.63
C LEU A 51 -4.52 3.02 -5.19
N ARG A 52 -5.35 4.05 -4.90
CA ARG A 52 -6.38 3.87 -3.88
C ARG A 52 -7.20 2.70 -4.40
N ILE A 53 -7.02 1.52 -3.85
CA ILE A 53 -7.97 0.42 -4.01
C ILE A 53 -9.25 0.93 -3.37
N LYS A 54 -10.05 1.66 -4.16
CA LYS A 54 -11.45 1.85 -3.89
C LYS A 54 -12.06 0.48 -4.10
N GLU A 55 -12.48 -0.18 -3.03
CA GLU A 55 -13.46 -1.26 -3.18
C GLU A 55 -14.60 -0.73 -4.07
N GLY A 56 -14.82 -1.39 -5.20
CA GLY A 56 -15.93 -1.14 -6.11
C GLY A 56 -15.75 0.01 -7.10
N GLN A 57 -15.15 -0.28 -8.25
CA GLN A 57 -15.61 0.36 -9.49
C GLN A 57 -15.68 -0.70 -10.60
N THR A 58 -16.83 -1.37 -10.63
CA THR A 58 -17.33 -2.13 -11.78
C THR A 58 -17.41 -1.17 -12.97
N LEU A 59 -16.81 -1.56 -14.09
CA LEU A 59 -17.12 -1.06 -15.43
C LEU A 59 -17.52 -2.25 -16.28
#